data_AF-A0A9N7NWM7-F1
#
_entry.id   AF-A0A9N7NWM7-F1
#
_cell.length_a   1.000
_cell.length_b   1.000
_cell.length_c   1.000
_cell.angle_alpha   90.00
_cell.angle_beta   90.00
_cell.angle_gamma   90.00
#
_symmetry.space_group_name_H-M   'P 1'
#
loop_
_entity.id
_entity.type
_entity.pdbx_description
1 polymer ?
#
loop_
_entity_poly.entity_id
_entity_poly.type
_entity_poly.pdbx_seq_one_letter_code
_entity_poly.pdbx_strand_id
1 'polypeptide(L)'
;MVTTESGFTRILKLVMDRVLLLDFSSLEKGQLYILQVGSGQVIKGLDEGILSMKVGGKRRLYVPEPLAFPKGLASASGRPRVVADTVVFDVSLEYIPGLEDDE
;
A
#
# COMPACT_ATOMS: atom_id res chain seq x y z
N MET A 1 19.68 -0.39 -7.11
CA MET A 1 19.33 0.04 -5.74
C MET A 1 18.52 1.30 -5.90
N VAL A 2 17.26 1.35 -5.44
CA VAL A 2 16.48 2.59 -5.50
C VAL A 2 16.82 3.35 -4.23
N THR A 3 17.71 4.33 -4.36
CA THR A 3 18.18 5.16 -3.26
C THR A 3 17.04 6.10 -2.86
N THR A 4 16.56 5.98 -1.62
CA THR A 4 15.60 6.90 -1.03
C THR A 4 16.27 8.25 -0.78
N GLU A 5 16.17 9.17 -1.75
CA GLU A 5 16.35 10.59 -1.51
C GLU A 5 15.04 11.18 -0.98
N SER A 6 15.10 11.74 0.22
CA SER A 6 13.97 12.41 0.87
C SER A 6 13.55 13.64 0.04
N GLY A 7 12.52 13.47 -0.79
CA GLY A 7 11.93 14.55 -1.58
C GLY A 7 11.19 14.12 -2.85
N PHE A 8 11.38 12.89 -3.33
CA PHE A 8 10.71 12.41 -4.55
C PHE A 8 9.42 11.66 -4.25
N THR A 9 8.30 12.37 -4.23
CA THR A 9 6.99 11.74 -4.41
C THR A 9 6.83 11.26 -5.85
N ARG A 10 6.37 10.02 -6.04
CA ARG A 10 6.10 9.46 -7.36
C ARG A 10 4.66 8.97 -7.45
N ILE A 11 4.00 9.27 -8.56
CA ILE A 11 2.70 8.68 -8.89
C ILE A 11 2.98 7.26 -9.35
N LEU A 12 2.33 6.26 -8.78
CA LEU A 12 2.47 4.86 -9.19
C LEU A 12 1.11 4.29 -9.55
N LYS A 13 1.10 3.34 -10.47
CA LYS A 13 -0.06 2.49 -10.75
C LYS A 13 0.22 1.10 -10.20
N LEU A 14 -0.62 0.64 -9.27
CA LEU A 14 -0.49 -0.67 -8.66
C LEU A 14 -1.83 -1.39 -8.59
N VAL A 15 -1.78 -2.71 -8.52
CA VAL A 15 -2.92 -3.57 -8.24
C VAL A 15 -2.85 -4.02 -6.79
N MET A 16 -3.96 -3.89 -6.06
CA MET A 16 -4.10 -4.46 -4.72
C MET A 16 -5.06 -5.65 -4.82
N ASP A 17 -4.52 -6.85 -4.69
CA ASP A 17 -5.30 -8.09 -4.81
C ASP A 17 -5.99 -8.44 -3.49
N ARG A 18 -5.44 -7.99 -2.36
CA ARG A 18 -5.97 -8.34 -1.04
C ARG A 18 -5.58 -7.33 0.01
N VAL A 19 -6.55 -6.99 0.86
CA VAL A 19 -6.33 -6.41 2.18
C VAL A 19 -6.99 -7.31 3.19
N LEU A 20 -6.20 -7.84 4.12
CA LEU A 20 -6.72 -8.53 5.30
C LEU A 20 -6.68 -7.55 6.46
N LEU A 21 -7.79 -6.85 6.64
CA LEU A 21 -8.19 -6.26 7.91
C LEU A 21 -9.34 -7.13 8.39
N LEU A 22 -9.10 -8.01 9.37
CA LEU A 22 -10.09 -8.78 10.14
C LEU A 22 -11.45 -8.99 9.42
N ASP A 23 -11.61 -10.14 8.74
CA ASP A 23 -12.86 -10.66 8.13
C ASP A 23 -13.63 -9.80 7.12
N PHE A 24 -13.10 -8.67 6.66
CA PHE A 24 -13.66 -7.95 5.49
C PHE A 24 -12.62 -7.94 4.37
N SER A 25 -12.72 -8.90 3.45
CA SER A 25 -12.04 -8.79 2.14
C SER A 25 -12.72 -7.67 1.34
N SER A 26 -12.42 -6.42 1.69
CA SER A 26 -13.12 -5.22 1.19
C SER A 26 -12.45 -4.59 -0.04
N LEU A 27 -11.45 -5.24 -0.63
CA LEU A 27 -10.93 -4.83 -1.93
C LEU A 27 -11.45 -5.77 -3.00
N GLU A 28 -12.01 -5.19 -4.06
CA GLU A 28 -12.25 -5.90 -5.30
C GLU A 28 -10.88 -6.37 -5.83
N LYS A 29 -10.71 -7.69 -5.93
CA LYS A 29 -9.48 -8.28 -6.45
C LYS A 29 -9.17 -7.71 -7.82
N GLY A 30 -7.92 -7.31 -8.06
CA GLY A 30 -7.50 -6.78 -9.35
C GLY A 30 -7.80 -5.30 -9.58
N GLN A 31 -8.34 -4.58 -8.60
CA GLN A 31 -8.56 -3.14 -8.76
C GLN A 31 -7.23 -2.39 -8.87
N LEU A 32 -7.17 -1.51 -9.88
CA LEU A 32 -6.06 -0.60 -10.10
C LEU A 32 -6.19 0.63 -9.19
N TYR A 33 -5.10 0.95 -8.51
CA TYR A 33 -4.95 2.12 -7.65
C TYR A 33 -3.88 3.04 -8.21
N ILE A 34 -4.18 4.33 -8.23
CA ILE A 34 -3.22 5.39 -8.51
C ILE A 34 -2.94 6.09 -7.18
N LEU A 35 -1.69 6.10 -6.77
CA LEU A 35 -1.28 6.70 -5.50
C LEU A 35 0.02 7.46 -5.65
N GLN A 36 0.16 8.51 -4.87
CA GLN A 36 1.40 9.25 -4.73
C GLN A 36 2.17 8.70 -3.54
N VAL A 37 3.21 7.91 -3.81
CA VAL A 37 4.03 7.30 -2.78
C VAL A 37 5.07 8.30 -2.27
N GLY A 38 5.32 8.29 -0.96
CA GLY A 38 6.16 9.26 -0.25
C GLY A 38 5.44 10.52 0.20
N SER A 39 4.11 10.58 0.00
CA SER A 39 3.27 11.74 0.34
C SER A 39 2.58 11.64 1.71
N GLY A 40 2.60 10.45 2.33
CA GLY A 40 1.81 10.17 3.53
C GLY A 40 0.30 10.07 3.30
N GLN A 41 -0.16 9.95 2.05
CA GLN A 41 -1.58 9.75 1.73
C GLN A 41 -2.11 8.35 2.10
N VAL A 42 -1.21 7.38 2.23
CA VAL A 42 -1.51 6.02 2.67
C VAL A 42 -0.83 5.73 4.00
N ILE A 43 -1.20 4.62 4.65
CA ILE A 43 -0.54 4.20 5.88
C ILE A 43 0.97 4.03 5.65
N LYS A 44 1.77 4.42 6.65
CA LYS A 44 3.22 4.53 6.53
C LYS A 44 3.88 3.24 6.04
N GLY A 45 3.49 2.09 6.58
CA GLY A 45 4.11 0.82 6.17
C GLY A 45 3.76 0.37 4.75
N LEU A 46 2.60 0.80 4.22
CA LEU A 46 2.29 0.58 2.81
C LEU A 46 3.14 1.50 1.92
N ASP A 47 3.27 2.77 2.30
CA ASP A 47 4.09 3.76 1.60
C ASP A 47 5.56 3.30 1.48
N GLU A 48 6.18 2.99 2.61
CA GLU A 48 7.55 2.48 2.70
C GLU A 48 7.71 1.13 1.97
N GLY A 49 6.73 0.23 2.12
CA GLY A 49 6.73 -1.06 1.45
C GLY A 49 6.78 -0.92 -0.07
N ILE A 50 5.97 -0.03 -0.64
CA ILE A 50 5.90 0.20 -2.09
C ILE A 50 7.14 0.95 -2.61
N LEU A 51 7.69 1.91 -1.86
CA LEU A 51 8.95 2.60 -2.24
C LEU A 51 10.11 1.62 -2.51
N SER A 52 10.11 0.48 -1.83
CA SER A 52 11.14 -0.55 -2.00
C SER A 52 10.89 -1.51 -3.18
N MET A 53 9.79 -1.34 -3.92
CA MET A 53 9.40 -2.22 -5.02
C MET A 53 9.99 -1.75 -6.35
N LYS A 54 10.09 -2.69 -7.29
CA LYS A 54 10.39 -2.43 -8.70
C LYS A 54 9.13 -2.63 -9.53
N VAL A 55 9.05 -1.94 -10.67
CA VAL A 55 8.00 -2.16 -11.67
C VAL A 55 7.93 -3.64 -12.05
N GLY A 56 6.71 -4.18 -12.18
CA GLY A 56 6.41 -5.60 -12.39
C GLY A 56 6.52 -6.47 -11.13
N GLY A 57 6.99 -5.93 -10.00
CA GLY A 57 7.17 -6.67 -8.75
C GLY A 57 5.86 -6.96 -8.03
N LYS A 58 5.73 -8.16 -7.46
CA LYS A 58 4.61 -8.57 -6.59
C LYS A 58 5.11 -8.91 -5.20
N ARG A 59 4.42 -8.45 -4.15
CA ARG A 59 4.79 -8.71 -2.76
C ARG A 59 3.58 -8.82 -1.85
N ARG A 60 3.75 -9.62 -0.79
CA ARG A 60 2.90 -9.57 0.39
C ARG A 60 3.57 -8.70 1.45
N LEU A 61 2.93 -7.61 1.84
CA LEU A 61 3.40 -6.71 2.89
C LEU A 61 2.66 -7.05 4.20
N TYR A 62 3.43 -7.33 5.26
CA TYR A 62 2.93 -7.46 6.62
C TYR A 62 3.24 -6.14 7.33
N VAL A 63 2.21 -5.33 7.55
CA VAL A 63 2.35 -4.00 8.12
C VAL A 63 1.94 -4.06 9.59
N PRO A 64 2.89 -3.95 10.54
CA PRO A 64 2.57 -3.98 11.95
C PRO A 64 1.74 -2.75 12.32
N GLU A 65 0.99 -2.89 13.41
CA GLU A 65 0.02 -1.90 13.90
C GLU A 65 0.55 -0.45 14.00
N PRO A 66 1.78 -0.18 14.49
CA PRO A 66 2.32 1.18 14.57
C PRO A 66 2.54 1.86 13.21
N LEU A 67 2.64 1.07 12.13
CA LEU A 67 2.82 1.54 10.75
C LEU A 67 1.52 1.45 9.93
N ALA A 68 0.44 0.94 10.54
CA ALA A 68 -0.89 0.86 9.97
C ALA A 68 -1.86 1.77 10.72
N PHE A 69 -2.58 1.21 11.70
CA PHE A 69 -3.63 1.88 12.45
C PHE A 69 -3.34 1.81 13.96
N PRO A 70 -2.46 2.68 14.51
CA PRO A 70 -1.97 2.66 15.90
C PRO A 70 -3.04 2.77 17.01
N LYS A 71 -4.29 3.03 16.63
CA LYS A 71 -5.44 3.17 17.53
C LYS A 71 -6.62 2.31 17.05
N GLY A 72 -6.39 1.43 16.09
CA GLY A 72 -7.43 0.78 15.30
C GLY A 72 -8.28 1.79 14.50
N LEU A 73 -9.44 1.34 14.04
CA LEU A 73 -10.42 2.17 13.33
C LEU A 73 -11.73 2.17 14.10
N ALA A 74 -12.30 3.37 14.29
CA ALA A 74 -13.63 3.51 14.86
C ALA A 74 -14.68 2.81 13.98
N SER A 75 -15.79 2.42 14.60
CA SER A 75 -16.96 1.97 13.85
C SER A 75 -17.47 3.09 12.95
N ALA A 76 -17.92 2.74 11.75
CA ALA A 76 -18.59 3.64 10.82
C ALA A 76 -19.88 2.98 10.30
N SER A 77 -20.73 3.72 9.59
CA SER A 77 -21.94 3.16 8.97
C SER A 77 -21.58 1.94 8.09
N GLY A 78 -22.08 0.76 8.47
CA GLY A 78 -21.80 -0.49 7.75
C GLY A 78 -20.42 -1.12 8.02
N ARG A 79 -19.62 -0.59 8.95
CA ARG A 79 -18.29 -1.11 9.29
C ARG A 79 -18.10 -1.19 10.82
N PRO A 80 -17.85 -2.39 11.38
CA PRO A 80 -17.56 -2.51 12.82
C PRO A 80 -16.23 -1.85 13.19
N ARG A 81 -16.06 -1.58 14.49
CA ARG A 81 -14.78 -1.15 15.05
C ARG A 81 -13.71 -2.20 14.73
N VAL A 82 -12.53 -1.75 14.32
CA VAL A 82 -11.35 -2.59 14.10
C VAL A 82 -10.35 -2.26 15.19
N VAL A 83 -9.87 -3.28 15.89
CA VAL A 83 -8.79 -3.12 16.88
C VAL A 83 -7.45 -2.94 16.17
N ALA A 84 -6.53 -2.32 16.89
CA ALA A 84 -5.11 -2.30 16.61
C ALA A 84 -4.58 -3.72 16.27
N ASP A 85 -4.16 -3.97 15.03
CA ASP A 85 -3.53 -5.24 14.62
C ASP A 85 -2.64 -5.07 13.36
N THR A 86 -1.91 -6.14 13.02
CA THR A 86 -1.13 -6.26 11.78
C THR A 86 -2.06 -6.33 10.58
N VAL A 87 -1.72 -5.57 9.53
CA VAL A 87 -2.46 -5.52 8.28
C VAL A 87 -1.66 -6.19 7.19
N VAL A 88 -2.30 -7.04 6.39
CA VAL A 88 -1.63 -7.73 5.28
C VAL A 88 -2.15 -7.23 3.94
N PHE A 89 -1.22 -6.84 3.07
CA PHE A 89 -1.48 -6.39 1.71
C PHE A 89 -0.84 -7.33 0.70
N ASP A 90 -1.59 -7.77 -0.31
CA ASP A 90 -1.02 -8.36 -1.52
C ASP A 90 -1.00 -7.27 -2.60
N VAL A 91 0.18 -6.83 -3.02
CA VAL A 91 0.40 -5.72 -3.96
C VAL A 91 1.23 -6.12 -5.17
N SER A 92 0.86 -5.59 -6.33
CA SER A 92 1.61 -5.70 -7.59
C SER A 92 1.85 -4.29 -8.13
N LEU A 93 3.12 -3.90 -8.32
CA LEU A 93 3.46 -2.60 -8.88
C LEU A 93 3.50 -2.71 -10.40
N GLU A 94 2.55 -2.10 -11.09
CA GLU A 94 2.38 -2.27 -12.53
C GLU A 94 3.18 -1.24 -13.33
N TYR A 95 3.21 0.02 -12.88
CA TYR A 95 3.81 1.10 -13.66
C TYR A 95 4.22 2.30 -12.81
N ILE A 96 5.33 2.93 -13.22
CA ILE A 96 5.82 4.20 -12.70
C ILE A 96 6.00 5.15 -13.90
N PRO A 97 5.27 6.27 -13.98
CA PRO A 97 5.46 7.27 -15.02
C PRO A 97 6.89 7.81 -15.04
N GLY A 98 7.49 7.85 -16.23
CA GLY A 98 8.85 8.35 -16.44
C GLY A 98 9.95 7.41 -15.93
N LEU A 99 9.60 6.18 -15.52
CA LEU A 99 10.54 5.08 -15.32
C LEU A 99 10.21 4.02 -16.36
N GLU A 100 10.37 4.40 -17.62
CA GLU A 100 10.42 3.45 -18.73
C GLU A 100 11.86 2.90 -18.72
N ASP A 101 12.04 1.58 -18.76
CA ASP A 101 13.36 1.01 -18.98
C ASP A 101 13.83 1.55 -20.34
N ASP A 102 14.81 2.45 -20.34
CA ASP A 102 15.62 2.74 -21.52
C ASP A 102 16.27 1.39 -21.91
N GLU A 103 15.77 0.77 -22.99
CA GLU A 103 16.25 -0.53 -23.51
C GLU A 103 17.79 -0.61 -23.64
#